data_AF-A0A2D5EQ43-F1
#
_entry.id   AF-A0A2D5EQ43-F1
#
_cell.length_a   1.000
_cell.length_b   1.000
_cell.length_c   1.000
_cell.angle_alpha   90.00
_cell.angle_beta   90.00
_cell.angle_gamma   90.00
#
_symmetry.space_group_name_H-M   'P 1'
#
loop_
_entity.id
_entity.type
_entity.pdbx_description
1 polymer ?
#
loop_
_entity_poly.entity_id
_entity_poly.type
_entity_poly.pdbx_seq_one_letter_code
_entity_poly.pdbx_strand_id
1 'polypeptide(L)' 'MARRLIGALALSAALLGGCVSVAPYEREALSRKGMDVEREGMEMGFRAHVHDSREGATGGHGSTGGGCGCN' A
#
# COMPACT_ATOMS: atom_id res chain seq x y z
N MET A 1 0.47 37.34 -10.82
CA MET A 1 -0.47 36.26 -10.45
C MET A 1 -0.44 35.09 -11.43
N ALA A 2 -0.70 35.31 -12.73
CA ALA A 2 -0.71 34.26 -13.76
C ALA A 2 0.57 33.38 -13.81
N ARG A 3 1.75 33.98 -13.66
CA ARG A 3 3.05 33.27 -13.70
C ARG A 3 3.25 32.27 -12.54
N ARG A 4 2.62 32.53 -11.39
CA ARG A 4 2.63 31.59 -10.24
C ARG A 4 1.59 30.49 -10.42
N LEU A 5 0.43 30.81 -11.02
CA LEU A 5 -0.61 29.83 -11.34
C LEU A 5 -0.15 28.82 -12.40
N ILE A 6 0.57 29.28 -13.43
CA ILE A 6 1.15 28.40 -14.45
C ILE A 6 2.18 27.43 -13.85
N GLY A 7 3.03 27.92 -12.94
CA GLY A 7 4.00 27.07 -12.23
C GLY A 7 3.34 26.01 -11.35
N ALA A 8 2.29 26.39 -10.60
CA ALA A 8 1.53 25.45 -9.77
C ALA A 8 0.81 24.37 -10.61
N LEU A 9 0.24 24.75 -11.76
CA LEU A 9 -0.46 23.83 -12.65
C LEU A 9 0.50 22.83 -13.34
N ALA A 10 1.70 23.29 -13.72
CA ALA A 10 2.73 22.41 -14.27
C ALA A 10 3.24 21.39 -13.24
N LEU A 11 3.39 21.80 -11.99
CA LEU A 11 3.83 20.92 -10.90
C LEU A 11 2.78 19.86 -10.56
N SER A 12 1.50 20.24 -10.50
CA SER A 12 0.42 19.27 -10.25
C SER A 12 0.26 18.27 -11.40
N ALA A 13 0.42 18.70 -12.66
CA ALA A 13 0.42 17.79 -13.81
C ALA A 13 1.56 16.75 -13.76
N ALA A 14 2.75 17.15 -13.31
CA ALA A 14 3.90 16.24 -13.17
C ALA A 14 3.69 15.15 -12.10
N LEU A 15 2.94 15.46 -11.03
CA LEU A 15 2.65 14.53 -9.93
C LEU A 15 1.60 13.48 -10.27
N LEU A 16 0.82 13.67 -11.34
CA LEU A 16 -0.23 12.75 -11.78
C LEU A 16 0.30 11.65 -12.73
N GLY A 17 1.56 11.75 -13.18
CA GLY A 17 2.19 10.77 -14.05
C GLY A 17 2.86 9.64 -13.28
N GLY A 18 2.19 8.49 -13.15
CA GLY A 18 2.78 7.30 -12.52
C GLY A 18 2.08 5.98 -12.85
N CYS A 19 0.90 6.03 -13.45
CA CYS A 19 0.18 4.83 -13.87
C CYS A 19 0.57 4.46 -15.30
N VAL A 20 1.12 3.26 -15.49
CA VAL A 20 1.39 2.68 -16.81
C VAL A 20 0.79 1.28 -16.86
N SER A 21 0.08 0.98 -17.96
CA SER A 21 -0.38 -0.38 -18.24
C SER A 21 0.79 -1.17 -18.83
N VAL A 22 1.14 -2.27 -18.18
CA VAL A 22 2.23 -3.17 -18.57
C VAL A 22 1.65 -4.53 -18.91
N ALA A 23 2.31 -5.26 -19.80
CA ALA A 23 1.89 -6.60 -20.13
C ALA A 23 2.10 -7.54 -18.92
N PRO A 24 1.29 -8.61 -18.76
CA PRO A 24 1.36 -9.48 -17.59
C PRO A 24 2.74 -10.06 -17.30
N TYR A 25 3.52 -10.38 -18.35
CA TYR A 25 4.87 -10.94 -18.21
C TYR A 25 5.90 -9.93 -17.68
N GLU A 26 5.69 -8.63 -17.87
CA GLU A 26 6.61 -7.59 -17.35
C GLU A 26 6.55 -7.49 -15.81
N ARG A 27 5.54 -8.10 -15.19
CA ARG A 27 5.36 -8.16 -13.73
C ARG A 27 5.95 -9.41 -13.09
N GLU A 28 6.55 -10.32 -13.85
CA GLU A 28 7.06 -11.60 -13.35
C GLU A 28 8.08 -11.45 -12.21
N ALA A 29 8.89 -10.40 -12.26
CA ALA A 29 9.90 -10.12 -11.25
C ALA A 29 9.26 -9.84 -9.88
N LEU A 30 8.04 -9.27 -9.87
CA LEU A 30 7.27 -8.89 -8.68
C LEU A 30 6.34 -10.00 -8.16
N SER A 31 6.11 -11.07 -8.92
CA SER A 31 5.19 -12.15 -8.57
C SER A 31 5.89 -13.46 -8.20
N ARG A 32 7.18 -13.41 -7.83
CA ARG A 32 7.93 -14.58 -7.37
C ARG A 32 7.31 -15.13 -6.09
N LYS A 33 7.22 -16.47 -5.97
CA LYS A 33 6.69 -17.15 -4.77
C LYS A 33 7.37 -16.75 -3.45
N GLY A 34 8.64 -16.37 -3.48
CA GLY A 34 9.38 -15.92 -2.29
C GLY A 34 9.02 -14.50 -1.82
N MET A 35 8.29 -13.73 -2.64
CA MET A 35 7.79 -12.40 -2.28
C MET A 35 6.31 -12.42 -1.90
N ASP A 36 5.71 -13.61 -1.85
CA ASP A 36 4.37 -13.81 -1.30
C ASP A 36 4.43 -13.70 0.22
N VAL A 37 3.94 -12.57 0.72
CA VAL A 37 3.88 -12.27 2.16
C VAL A 37 2.88 -13.16 2.89
N GLU A 38 1.85 -13.66 2.21
CA GLU A 38 0.78 -14.50 2.79
C GLU A 38 1.09 -15.99 2.72
N ARG A 39 2.27 -16.39 2.22
CA ARG A 39 2.63 -17.81 2.04
C ARG A 39 2.52 -18.62 3.34
N GLU A 40 2.79 -18.01 4.49
CA GLU A 40 2.75 -18.64 5.81
C GLU A 40 1.71 -17.96 6.71
N GLY A 41 0.45 -18.38 6.59
CA GLY A 41 -0.67 -17.75 7.30
C GLY A 41 -0.55 -17.69 8.83
N MET A 42 0.11 -18.67 9.47
CA MET A 42 0.37 -18.63 10.92
C MET A 42 1.36 -17.53 11.29
N GLU A 43 2.43 -17.37 10.52
CA GLU A 43 3.42 -16.31 10.73
C GLU A 43 2.79 -14.94 10.50
N MET A 44 1.92 -14.82 9.50
CA MET A 44 1.16 -13.60 9.23
C MET A 44 0.27 -13.19 10.39
N GLY A 45 -0.50 -14.11 10.96
CA GLY A 45 -1.33 -13.84 12.14
C GLY A 45 -0.51 -13.37 13.36
N PHE A 46 0.65 -14.00 13.58
CA PHE A 46 1.56 -13.59 14.65
C PHE A 46 2.13 -12.18 14.43
N ARG A 47 2.62 -11.89 13.22
CA ARG A 47 3.16 -10.56 12.86
C ARG A 47 2.09 -9.48 12.96
N ALA A 48 0.87 -9.76 12.50
CA ALA A 48 -0.27 -8.85 12.63
C ALA A 48 -0.57 -8.56 14.11
N HIS A 49 -0.63 -9.58 14.97
CA HIS A 49 -0.86 -9.39 16.41
C HIS A 49 0.20 -8.49 17.07
N VAL A 50 1.48 -8.70 16.75
CA VAL A 50 2.58 -7.88 17.27
C VAL A 50 2.49 -6.45 16.75
N HIS A 51 2.17 -6.27 15.47
CA HIS A 51 2.05 -4.96 14.85
C HIS A 51 0.87 -4.18 15.44
N ASP A 52 -0.31 -4.79 15.50
CA ASP A 52 -1.52 -4.18 16.05
C ASP A 52 -1.30 -3.75 17.52
N SER A 53 -0.60 -4.58 18.31
CA SER A 53 -0.25 -4.27 19.69
C SER A 53 0.68 -3.06 19.83
N ARG A 54 1.57 -2.84 18.84
CA ARG A 54 2.51 -1.70 18.83
C ARG A 54 1.86 -0.42 18.37
N GLU A 55 1.01 -0.50 17.35
CA GLU A 55 0.31 0.65 16.78
C GLU A 55 -0.90 1.06 17.62
N GLY A 56 -1.34 0.22 18.57
CA GLY A 56 -2.54 0.46 19.37
C GLY A 56 -3.81 0.49 18.52
N ALA A 57 -3.76 -0.09 17.33
CA ALA A 57 -4.83 -0.12 16.34
C ALA A 57 -4.90 -1.53 15.75
N THR A 58 -6.10 -1.95 15.36
CA THR A 58 -6.33 -3.25 14.69
C THR A 58 -6.91 -2.98 13.31
N GLY A 59 -6.59 -3.84 12.34
CA GLY A 59 -7.14 -3.73 10.98
C GLY A 59 -6.16 -3.18 9.97
N GLY A 60 -5.67 -4.08 9.12
CA GLY A 60 -4.72 -3.78 8.04
C GLY A 60 -4.26 -5.04 7.30
N HIS A 61 -4.28 -6.18 7.98
CA HIS A 61 -3.75 -7.46 7.49
C HIS A 61 -4.83 -8.55 7.31
N GLY A 62 -6.03 -8.18 6.83
CA GLY A 62 -7.12 -9.15 6.63
C GLY A 62 -7.82 -9.62 7.91
N SER A 63 -7.48 -9.05 9.08
CA SER A 63 -8.28 -9.22 10.29
C SER A 63 -9.58 -8.42 10.18
N THR A 64 -10.71 -9.07 10.44
CA THR A 64 -12.05 -8.49 10.50
C THR A 64 -12.16 -7.55 11.72
N GLY A 65 -11.63 -6.33 11.60
CA GLY A 65 -11.72 -5.31 12.64
C GLY A 65 -11.04 -4.05 12.18
N GLY A 66 -11.81 -2.99 11.89
CA GLY A 66 -11.31 -1.76 11.29
C GLY A 66 -10.55 -0.87 12.27
N GLY A 67 -9.51 -0.20 11.74
CA GLY A 67 -8.71 0.80 12.43
C GLY A 67 -9.55 1.94 13.01
N CYS A 68 -9.56 1.99 14.35
CA CYS A 68 -10.01 3.02 15.30
C CYS A 68 -10.37 2.35 16.65
N GLY A 69 -10.47 1.02 16.70
CA GLY A 69 -10.73 0.28 17.95
C GLY A 69 -12.14 0.46 18.54
N CYS A 70 -13.06 1.13 17.83
CA CYS A 70 -14.45 1.23 18.22
C CYS A 70 -15.23 0.02 17.66
N ASN A 71 -15.29 -1.07 18.41
CA ASN A 71 -16.45 -1.98 18.36
C ASN A 71 -17.49 -1.51 19.37
#